data_AF-A0A963PNC9-F1
#
_entry.id   AF-A0A963PNC9-F1
#
_cell.length_a   1.000
_cell.length_b   1.000
_cell.length_c   1.000
_cell.angle_alpha   90.00
_cell.angle_beta   90.00
_cell.angle_gamma   90.00
#
_symmetry.space_group_name_H-M   'P 1'
#
loop_
_entity.id
_entity.type
_entity.pdbx_description
1 polymer ?
#
loop_
_entity_poly.entity_id
_entity_poly.type
_entity_poly.pdbx_seq_one_letter_code
_entity_poly.pdbx_strand_id
1 'polypeptide(L)'
;MRASLEVADIFRAAGPTYRAAHAGHLSLHQLKIMSAIEHCPTAALGGHVEACTDCGHWRIAYNSCRNRHCPRCQGAAARSWLEAREADLLPVGYFHVVFTLPAEVAAIAFHNKAPLYDLLFKAAADTMLTIAADPKHLGARIGITAVLHTWGSALTHHPHIHMIVPGGGISRDGTRWISARPAFLLPVRVLGALFRRLFLTRLRALHDRGQLAFYGSMSDLAERRAFLRHLSPVRKKRWVVYAKPPFAGPEAVLAYLARYTHRVAISN
;
A
#
# COMPACT_ATOMS: atom_id res chain seq x y z
N MET A 1 8.26 24.75 -5.48
CA MET A 1 7.66 25.70 -4.52
C MET A 1 7.55 25.01 -3.17
N ARG A 2 7.99 25.67 -2.10
CA ARG A 2 7.77 25.20 -0.72
C ARG A 2 6.36 25.62 -0.32
N ALA A 3 5.58 24.72 0.29
CA ALA A 3 4.27 25.10 0.81
C ALA A 3 4.46 26.19 1.87
N SER A 4 3.52 27.14 1.95
CA SER A 4 3.55 28.21 2.96
C SER A 4 3.37 27.66 4.38
N LEU A 5 2.70 26.52 4.51
CA LEU A 5 2.52 25.74 5.73
C LEU A 5 2.76 24.27 5.43
N GLU A 6 3.43 23.59 6.35
CA GLU A 6 3.70 22.17 6.24
C GLU A 6 3.26 21.40 7.49
N VAL A 7 3.16 20.07 7.37
CA VAL A 7 2.79 19.21 8.50
C VAL A 7 3.75 19.37 9.69
N ALA A 8 5.02 19.66 9.43
CA ALA A 8 5.99 19.93 10.48
C ALA A 8 5.67 21.21 11.27
N ASP A 9 5.11 22.24 10.63
CA ASP A 9 4.68 23.47 11.31
C ASP A 9 3.49 23.19 12.24
N ILE A 10 2.55 22.33 11.79
CA ILE A 10 1.42 21.88 12.62
C ILE A 10 1.93 21.11 13.85
N PHE A 11 2.89 20.19 13.68
CA PHE A 11 3.45 19.46 14.83
C PHE A 11 4.19 20.38 15.80
N ARG A 12 4.92 21.40 15.31
CA ARG A 12 5.58 22.38 16.18
C ARG A 12 4.58 23.22 16.96
N ALA A 13 3.52 23.69 16.30
CA ALA A 13 2.53 24.58 16.92
C ALA A 13 1.56 23.84 17.86
N ALA A 14 1.04 22.67 17.46
CA ALA A 14 -0.03 21.96 18.16
C ALA A 14 0.39 20.61 18.76
N GLY A 15 1.55 20.08 18.39
CA GLY A 15 2.04 18.78 18.86
C GLY A 15 2.17 18.65 20.38
N PRO A 16 2.70 19.65 21.11
CA PRO A 16 2.76 19.59 22.57
C PRO A 16 1.39 19.38 23.22
N THR A 17 0.40 20.21 22.88
CA THR A 17 -0.98 20.10 23.39
C THR A 17 -1.63 18.79 23.00
N TYR A 18 -1.44 18.34 21.75
CA TYR A 18 -1.97 17.06 21.28
C TYR A 18 -1.41 15.87 22.06
N ARG A 19 -0.09 15.86 22.32
CA ARG A 19 0.59 14.81 23.12
C ARG A 19 0.09 14.79 24.56
N ALA A 20 -0.12 15.95 25.18
CA ALA A 20 -0.67 16.05 26.52
C ALA A 20 -2.11 15.52 26.59
N ALA A 21 -2.97 15.94 25.66
CA ALA A 21 -4.36 15.50 25.61
C ALA A 21 -4.55 14.00 25.31
N HIS A 22 -3.55 13.35 24.69
CA HIS A 22 -3.57 11.93 24.33
C HIS A 22 -2.51 11.12 25.08
N ALA A 23 -2.09 11.58 26.27
CA ALA A 23 -1.14 10.85 27.10
C ALA A 23 -1.66 9.43 27.39
N GLY A 24 -0.80 8.42 27.24
CA GLY A 24 -1.17 7.00 27.38
C GLY A 24 -1.88 6.38 26.16
N HIS A 25 -2.33 7.19 25.19
CA HIS A 25 -3.02 6.72 23.98
C HIS A 25 -2.15 6.81 22.71
N LEU A 26 -0.96 7.38 22.80
CA LEU A 26 0.03 7.41 21.72
C LEU A 26 1.10 6.34 21.96
N SER A 27 1.29 5.47 20.97
CA SER A 27 2.40 4.52 20.99
C SER A 27 3.74 5.24 20.86
N LEU A 28 4.80 4.62 21.40
CA LEU A 28 6.18 5.11 21.22
C LEU A 28 6.52 5.31 19.74
N HIS A 29 6.00 4.46 18.86
CA HIS A 29 6.20 4.59 17.42
C HIS A 29 5.59 5.89 16.86
N GLN A 30 4.35 6.22 17.25
CA GLN A 30 3.71 7.49 16.86
C GLN A 30 4.47 8.69 17.40
N LEU A 31 4.90 8.65 18.67
CA LEU A 31 5.69 9.74 19.26
C LEU A 31 7.02 9.97 18.53
N LYS A 32 7.72 8.89 18.16
CA LYS A 32 8.94 8.96 17.33
C LYS A 32 8.67 9.55 15.95
N ILE A 33 7.54 9.21 15.32
CA ILE A 33 7.13 9.81 14.03
C ILE A 33 6.90 11.31 14.20
N MET A 34 6.13 11.72 15.21
CA MET A 34 5.86 13.14 15.47
C MET A 34 7.18 13.92 15.63
N SER A 35 8.08 13.43 16.49
CA SER A 35 9.40 14.04 16.70
C SER A 35 10.24 14.09 15.43
N ALA A 36 10.26 13.01 14.63
CA ALA A 36 11.01 12.98 13.37
C ALA A 36 10.50 14.04 12.38
N ILE A 37 9.19 14.25 12.30
CA ILE A 37 8.59 15.27 11.41
C ILE A 37 8.86 16.68 11.95
N GLU A 38 8.73 16.88 13.26
CA GLU A 38 8.95 18.16 13.95
C GLU A 38 10.38 18.70 13.74
N HIS A 39 11.38 17.82 13.79
CA HIS A 39 12.80 18.18 13.63
C HIS A 39 13.28 18.18 12.16
N CYS A 40 12.47 17.75 11.20
CA CYS A 40 12.89 17.64 9.80
C CYS A 40 12.51 18.87 8.96
N PRO A 41 13.45 19.51 8.23
CA PRO A 41 14.92 19.41 8.27
C PRO A 41 15.48 20.64 8.99
N THR A 42 15.67 20.53 10.30
CA THR A 42 16.16 21.64 11.15
C THR A 42 17.59 21.37 11.59
N ALA A 43 18.25 22.37 12.18
CA ALA A 43 19.60 22.25 12.74
C ALA A 43 19.74 21.10 13.77
N ALA A 44 18.64 20.68 14.40
CA ALA A 44 18.63 19.54 15.32
C ALA A 44 19.07 18.21 14.68
N LEU A 45 19.02 18.09 13.34
CA LEU A 45 19.48 16.92 12.60
C LEU A 45 20.90 17.09 12.03
N GLY A 46 21.58 18.19 12.34
CA GLY A 46 22.80 18.61 11.67
C GLY A 46 22.58 19.07 10.23
N GLY A 47 23.65 19.45 9.55
CA GLY A 47 23.59 19.90 8.16
C GLY A 47 24.96 20.18 7.57
N HIS A 48 24.95 20.65 6.33
CA HIS A 48 26.14 20.99 5.57
C HIS A 48 25.95 22.34 4.88
N VAL A 49 27.07 22.99 4.53
CA VAL A 49 27.06 24.20 3.72
C VAL A 49 27.18 23.79 2.26
N GLU A 50 26.22 24.22 1.45
CA GLU A 50 26.29 24.10 0.00
C GLU A 50 26.68 25.46 -0.55
N ALA A 51 27.71 25.50 -1.40
CA ALA A 51 28.18 26.73 -2.04
C ALA A 51 28.25 26.51 -3.56
N CYS A 52 27.76 27.47 -4.33
CA CYS A 52 27.92 27.50 -5.77
C CYS A 52 29.30 28.08 -6.10
N THR A 53 30.11 27.32 -6.82
CA THR A 53 31.44 27.74 -7.26
C THR A 53 31.41 28.86 -8.30
N ASP A 54 30.28 29.06 -8.97
CA ASP A 54 30.17 29.99 -10.09
C ASP A 54 29.70 31.38 -9.66
N CYS A 55 28.76 31.47 -8.71
CA CYS A 55 28.20 32.75 -8.24
C CYS A 55 28.48 33.06 -6.76
N GLY A 56 29.15 32.15 -6.03
CA GLY A 56 29.47 32.32 -4.61
C GLY A 56 28.27 32.25 -3.65
N HIS A 57 27.05 32.03 -4.16
CA HIS A 57 25.88 31.82 -3.32
C HIS A 57 26.07 30.58 -2.44
N TRP A 58 25.81 30.71 -1.14
CA TRP A 58 25.84 29.59 -0.21
C TRP A 58 24.56 29.49 0.60
N ARG A 59 24.27 28.28 1.06
CA ARG A 59 23.15 27.99 1.96
C ARG A 59 23.50 26.88 2.94
N ILE A 60 22.82 26.87 4.07
CA ILE A 60 22.83 25.72 5.00
C ILE A 60 21.74 24.75 4.56
N ALA A 61 22.12 23.51 4.28
CA ALA A 61 21.21 22.41 4.00
C ALA A 61 21.19 21.47 5.21
N TYR A 62 20.05 21.42 5.90
CA TYR A 62 19.88 20.52 7.04
C TYR A 62 19.53 19.10 6.61
N ASN A 63 19.99 18.12 7.39
CA ASN A 63 19.72 16.71 7.14
C ASN A 63 18.23 16.38 7.29
N SER A 64 17.81 15.33 6.59
CA SER A 64 16.43 14.83 6.64
C SER A 64 16.29 13.68 7.64
N CYS A 65 15.13 13.57 8.31
CA CYS A 65 14.89 12.49 9.28
C CYS A 65 14.76 11.09 8.63
N ARG A 66 14.61 11.04 7.31
CA ARG A 66 14.39 9.81 6.50
C ARG A 66 13.19 8.95 6.94
N ASN A 67 12.34 9.41 7.84
CA ASN A 67 11.16 8.67 8.25
C ASN A 67 10.12 8.63 7.10
N ARG A 68 9.56 7.45 6.80
CA ARG A 68 8.55 7.26 5.73
C ARG A 68 7.26 8.06 5.92
N HIS A 69 6.96 8.49 7.14
CA HIS A 69 5.80 9.31 7.45
C HIS A 69 6.06 10.80 7.25
N CYS A 70 7.31 11.22 7.05
CA CYS A 70 7.65 12.62 6.83
C CYS A 70 7.34 13.04 5.38
N PRO A 71 6.48 14.05 5.16
CA PRO A 71 6.06 14.47 3.82
C PRO A 71 7.19 15.09 2.98
N ARG A 72 8.27 15.56 3.62
CA ARG A 72 9.47 16.05 2.93
C ARG A 72 10.41 14.94 2.48
N CYS A 73 10.51 13.86 3.27
CA CYS A 73 11.49 12.81 3.04
C CYS A 73 11.05 11.88 1.90
N GLN A 74 11.92 10.94 1.53
CA GLN A 74 11.60 9.80 0.66
C GLN A 74 11.22 10.12 -0.80
N GLY A 75 11.24 11.40 -1.20
CA GLY A 75 10.95 11.78 -2.59
C GLY A 75 12.00 11.26 -3.57
N ALA A 76 13.29 11.32 -3.19
CA ALA A 76 14.37 10.76 -4.00
C ALA A 76 14.25 9.23 -4.14
N ALA A 77 14.05 8.51 -3.03
CA ALA A 77 13.85 7.06 -3.06
C ALA A 77 12.64 6.65 -3.90
N ALA A 78 11.53 7.39 -3.81
CA ALA A 78 10.35 7.16 -4.65
C ALA A 78 10.64 7.35 -6.15
N ARG A 79 11.43 8.37 -6.52
CA ARG A 79 11.84 8.60 -7.92
C ARG A 79 12.78 7.52 -8.43
N SER A 80 13.82 7.16 -7.67
CA SER A 80 14.72 6.06 -8.07
C SER A 80 13.97 4.73 -8.19
N TRP A 81 12.99 4.48 -7.32
CA TRP A 81 12.12 3.31 -7.46
C TRP A 81 11.26 3.39 -8.72
N LEU A 82 10.70 4.56 -9.04
CA LEU A 82 9.90 4.76 -10.25
C LEU A 82 10.74 4.50 -11.50
N GLU A 83 11.89 5.15 -11.64
CA GLU A 83 12.83 4.98 -12.76
C GLU A 83 13.18 3.49 -12.95
N ALA A 84 13.50 2.79 -11.86
CA ALA A 84 13.81 1.37 -11.92
C ALA A 84 12.62 0.50 -12.35
N ARG A 85 11.37 0.86 -12.02
CA ARG A 85 10.17 0.12 -12.45
C ARG A 85 9.73 0.47 -13.86
N GLU A 86 9.98 1.70 -14.31
CA GLU A 86 9.75 2.12 -15.69
C GLU A 86 10.70 1.37 -16.64
N ALA A 87 11.95 1.15 -16.23
CA ALA A 87 12.91 0.34 -16.97
C ALA A 87 12.49 -1.15 -17.11
N ASP A 88 11.65 -1.65 -16.22
CA ASP A 88 11.11 -3.02 -16.26
C ASP A 88 9.85 -3.14 -17.15
N LEU A 89 9.34 -2.03 -17.72
CA LEU A 89 8.16 -2.06 -18.56
C LEU A 89 8.43 -2.72 -19.92
N LEU A 90 7.51 -3.61 -20.29
CA LEU A 90 7.48 -4.27 -21.59
C LEU A 90 6.65 -3.40 -22.55
N PRO A 91 6.93 -3.45 -23.87
CA PRO A 91 6.15 -2.72 -24.88
C PRO A 91 4.79 -3.40 -25.17
N VAL A 92 3.96 -3.52 -24.14
CA VAL A 92 2.63 -4.15 -24.19
C VAL A 92 1.58 -3.28 -23.49
N GLY A 93 0.29 -3.57 -23.70
CA GLY A 93 -0.77 -2.96 -22.90
C GLY A 93 -0.63 -3.35 -21.42
N TYR A 94 -1.20 -2.57 -20.50
CA TYR A 94 -1.17 -2.86 -19.07
C TYR A 94 -2.56 -2.74 -18.46
N PHE A 95 -2.70 -3.27 -17.24
CA PHE A 95 -3.91 -3.17 -16.45
C PHE A 95 -3.58 -2.73 -15.03
N HIS A 96 -4.39 -1.81 -14.53
CA HIS A 96 -4.43 -1.46 -13.12
C HIS A 96 -5.50 -2.30 -12.43
N VAL A 97 -5.06 -3.17 -11.52
CA VAL A 97 -5.93 -4.07 -10.75
C VAL A 97 -5.90 -3.67 -9.28
N VAL A 98 -7.07 -3.58 -8.63
CA VAL A 98 -7.17 -3.22 -7.21
C VAL A 98 -7.95 -4.27 -6.45
N PHE A 99 -7.38 -4.77 -5.36
CA PHE A 99 -8.04 -5.66 -4.40
C PHE A 99 -8.30 -4.91 -3.10
N THR A 100 -9.56 -4.86 -2.68
CA THR A 100 -9.98 -4.11 -1.48
C THR A 100 -10.55 -5.04 -0.42
N LEU A 101 -10.13 -4.84 0.84
CA LEU A 101 -10.72 -5.55 1.97
C LEU A 101 -12.06 -4.92 2.38
N PRO A 102 -13.10 -5.74 2.66
CA PRO A 102 -14.32 -5.25 3.31
C PRO A 102 -14.02 -4.63 4.68
N ALA A 103 -14.83 -3.66 5.11
CA ALA A 103 -14.63 -2.89 6.34
C ALA A 103 -14.45 -3.78 7.58
N GLU A 104 -15.21 -4.87 7.70
CA GLU A 104 -15.09 -5.81 8.82
C GLU A 104 -13.70 -6.47 8.88
N VAL A 105 -13.15 -6.82 7.73
CA VAL A 105 -11.80 -7.41 7.65
C VAL A 105 -10.72 -6.34 7.84
N ALA A 106 -10.96 -5.12 7.34
CA ALA A 106 -10.08 -3.98 7.56
C ALA A 106 -9.91 -3.68 9.06
N ALA A 107 -10.99 -3.77 9.85
CA ALA A 107 -10.94 -3.61 11.30
C ALA A 107 -10.01 -4.64 11.96
N ILE A 108 -10.08 -5.92 11.57
CA ILE A 108 -9.14 -6.96 12.03
C ILE A 108 -7.70 -6.63 11.61
N ALA A 109 -7.51 -6.15 10.38
CA ALA A 109 -6.21 -5.76 9.86
C ALA A 109 -5.60 -4.55 10.59
N PHE A 110 -6.42 -3.67 11.16
CA PHE A 110 -5.93 -2.54 11.94
C PHE A 110 -5.15 -2.99 13.19
N HIS A 111 -5.62 -4.04 13.86
CA HIS A 111 -4.94 -4.66 15.02
C HIS A 111 -3.76 -5.55 14.59
N ASN A 112 -3.85 -6.16 13.41
CA ASN A 112 -2.96 -7.23 12.98
C ASN A 112 -2.22 -6.87 11.68
N LYS A 113 -1.68 -5.65 11.60
CA LYS A 113 -1.17 -5.05 10.35
C LYS A 113 -0.22 -5.97 9.60
N ALA A 114 0.86 -6.43 10.21
CA ALA A 114 1.87 -7.24 9.54
C ALA A 114 1.30 -8.55 8.94
N PRO A 115 0.67 -9.46 9.72
CA PRO A 115 0.15 -10.71 9.16
C PRO A 115 -1.01 -10.50 8.18
N LEU A 116 -1.87 -9.48 8.36
CA LEU A 116 -2.98 -9.25 7.44
C LEU A 116 -2.54 -8.58 6.14
N TYR A 117 -1.52 -7.73 6.15
CA TYR A 117 -0.98 -7.14 4.94
C TYR A 117 -0.19 -8.15 4.13
N ASP A 118 0.61 -9.00 4.79
CA ASP A 118 1.25 -10.15 4.13
C ASP A 118 0.22 -11.10 3.50
N LEU A 119 -0.86 -11.42 4.24
CA LEU A 119 -1.96 -12.20 3.72
C LEU A 119 -2.64 -11.54 2.51
N LEU A 120 -2.85 -10.21 2.56
CA LEU A 120 -3.45 -9.46 1.46
C LEU A 120 -2.61 -9.57 0.18
N PHE A 121 -1.28 -9.41 0.27
CA PHE A 121 -0.37 -9.62 -0.86
C PHE A 121 -0.48 -11.03 -1.43
N LYS A 122 -0.34 -12.05 -0.57
CA LYS A 122 -0.37 -13.45 -1.00
C LYS A 122 -1.70 -13.83 -1.64
N ALA A 123 -2.82 -13.50 -1.01
CA ALA A 123 -4.14 -13.85 -1.52
C ALA A 123 -4.46 -13.13 -2.84
N ALA A 124 -4.08 -11.87 -3.00
CA ALA A 124 -4.29 -11.13 -4.24
C ALA A 124 -3.41 -11.67 -5.38
N ALA A 125 -2.12 -11.91 -5.11
CA ALA A 125 -1.18 -12.46 -6.10
C ALA A 125 -1.60 -13.86 -6.55
N ASP A 126 -1.90 -14.76 -5.61
CA ASP A 126 -2.35 -16.12 -5.93
C ASP A 126 -3.65 -16.12 -6.72
N THR A 127 -4.57 -15.19 -6.41
CA THR A 127 -5.81 -15.04 -7.18
C THR A 127 -5.51 -14.70 -8.64
N MET A 128 -4.66 -13.69 -8.87
CA MET A 128 -4.30 -13.27 -10.22
C MET A 128 -3.56 -14.37 -10.98
N LEU A 129 -2.54 -14.98 -10.38
CA LEU A 129 -1.75 -16.04 -11.00
C LEU A 129 -2.60 -17.28 -11.32
N THR A 130 -3.48 -17.70 -10.40
CA THR A 130 -4.36 -18.86 -10.61
C THR A 130 -5.33 -18.63 -11.77
N ILE A 131 -6.03 -17.49 -11.77
CA ILE A 131 -7.04 -17.19 -12.80
C ILE A 131 -6.39 -16.88 -14.15
N ALA A 132 -5.23 -16.23 -14.17
CA ALA A 132 -4.48 -15.99 -15.42
C ALA A 132 -4.00 -17.29 -16.06
N ALA A 133 -3.55 -18.26 -15.26
CA ALA A 133 -3.04 -19.52 -15.79
C ALA A 133 -4.13 -20.43 -16.37
N ASP A 134 -5.40 -20.23 -16.04
CA ASP A 134 -6.53 -21.04 -16.55
C ASP A 134 -6.77 -20.76 -18.06
N PRO A 135 -6.70 -21.78 -18.94
CA PRO A 135 -6.99 -21.63 -20.37
C PRO A 135 -8.41 -21.17 -20.69
N LYS A 136 -9.37 -21.35 -19.77
CA LYS A 136 -10.73 -20.77 -19.89
C LYS A 136 -10.74 -19.25 -19.72
N HIS A 137 -9.62 -18.68 -19.29
CA HIS A 137 -9.42 -17.25 -19.12
C HIS A 137 -8.29 -16.77 -20.01
N LEU A 138 -7.09 -16.52 -19.48
CA LEU A 138 -5.94 -16.05 -20.28
C LEU A 138 -5.04 -17.21 -20.72
N GLY A 139 -4.89 -18.24 -19.90
CA GLY A 139 -4.00 -19.38 -20.18
C GLY A 139 -2.50 -19.05 -20.11
N ALA A 140 -2.10 -18.02 -19.37
CA ALA A 140 -0.73 -17.50 -19.35
C ALA A 140 -0.18 -17.26 -17.94
N ARG A 141 1.14 -17.36 -17.80
CA ARG A 141 1.90 -16.92 -16.63
C ARG A 141 2.19 -15.43 -16.74
N ILE A 142 1.51 -14.63 -15.93
CA ILE A 142 1.61 -13.18 -15.91
C ILE A 142 2.68 -12.69 -14.91
N GLY A 143 3.20 -11.48 -15.15
CA GLY A 143 3.96 -10.71 -14.16
C GLY A 143 3.05 -9.75 -13.39
N ILE A 144 3.42 -9.41 -12.16
CA ILE A 144 2.64 -8.48 -11.31
C ILE A 144 3.62 -7.64 -10.49
N THR A 145 3.44 -6.32 -10.51
CA THR A 145 4.03 -5.42 -9.50
C THR A 145 2.92 -4.91 -8.60
N ALA A 146 3.03 -5.15 -7.29
CA ALA A 146 1.98 -4.88 -6.31
C ALA A 146 2.46 -3.88 -5.23
N VAL A 147 1.60 -2.92 -4.87
CA VAL A 147 1.86 -1.92 -3.83
C VAL A 147 0.67 -1.84 -2.87
N LEU A 148 0.96 -1.83 -1.57
CA LEU A 148 -0.05 -1.72 -0.52
C LEU A 148 -0.39 -0.26 -0.25
N HIS A 149 -1.68 0.04 -0.26
CA HIS A 149 -2.24 1.28 0.22
C HIS A 149 -3.08 0.97 1.48
N THR A 150 -2.95 1.81 2.51
CA THR A 150 -3.61 1.58 3.81
C THR A 150 -4.67 2.61 4.16
N TRP A 151 -4.86 3.61 3.30
CA TRP A 151 -5.73 4.76 3.55
C TRP A 151 -6.63 5.03 2.34
N GLY A 152 -7.89 5.37 2.59
CA GLY A 152 -8.80 5.91 1.59
C GLY A 152 -8.58 7.41 1.36
N SER A 153 -9.28 7.99 0.39
CA SER A 153 -9.22 9.43 0.10
C SER A 153 -9.65 10.31 1.28
N ALA A 154 -10.56 9.81 2.12
CA ALA A 154 -10.99 10.46 3.36
C ALA A 154 -10.03 10.21 4.55
N LEU A 155 -8.82 9.67 4.30
CA LEU A 155 -7.83 9.31 5.32
C LEU A 155 -8.35 8.34 6.40
N THR A 156 -9.34 7.51 6.03
CA THR A 156 -9.80 6.39 6.85
C THR A 156 -8.97 5.14 6.55
N HIS A 157 -8.78 4.28 7.56
CA HIS A 157 -8.05 3.01 7.37
C HIS A 157 -8.79 2.15 6.34
N HIS A 158 -8.12 1.89 5.23
CA HIS A 158 -8.67 1.21 4.08
C HIS A 158 -7.56 0.41 3.38
N PRO A 159 -7.18 -0.77 3.88
CA PRO A 159 -6.15 -1.60 3.27
C PRO A 159 -6.62 -2.17 1.93
N HIS A 160 -5.87 -1.87 0.88
CA HIS A 160 -6.07 -2.35 -0.48
C HIS A 160 -4.73 -2.47 -1.20
N ILE A 161 -4.66 -3.36 -2.19
CA ILE A 161 -3.47 -3.51 -3.03
C ILE A 161 -3.78 -3.00 -4.43
N HIS A 162 -2.89 -2.15 -4.93
CA HIS A 162 -2.83 -1.79 -6.32
C HIS A 162 -1.80 -2.67 -7.02
N MET A 163 -2.16 -3.19 -8.19
CA MET A 163 -1.29 -3.98 -9.05
C MET A 163 -1.22 -3.35 -10.42
N ILE A 164 -0.01 -3.31 -10.98
CA ILE A 164 0.22 -3.12 -12.41
C ILE A 164 0.56 -4.47 -13.02
N VAL A 165 -0.19 -4.84 -14.05
CA VAL A 165 -0.14 -6.18 -14.67
C VAL A 165 0.01 -6.01 -16.17
N PRO A 166 1.03 -6.61 -16.82
CA PRO A 166 1.12 -6.64 -18.26
C PRO A 166 -0.13 -7.25 -18.88
N GLY A 167 -0.53 -6.77 -20.04
CA GLY A 167 -1.70 -7.19 -20.81
C GLY A 167 -1.46 -8.50 -21.54
N GLY A 168 -0.97 -9.50 -20.81
CA GLY A 168 -0.57 -10.80 -21.33
C GLY A 168 0.46 -11.46 -20.42
N GLY A 169 0.91 -12.64 -20.83
CA GLY A 169 1.94 -13.39 -20.13
C GLY A 169 2.58 -14.44 -21.01
N ILE A 170 3.49 -15.21 -20.44
CA ILE A 170 4.17 -16.31 -21.14
C ILE A 170 3.27 -17.55 -21.11
N SER A 171 3.19 -18.28 -22.21
CA SER A 171 2.52 -19.58 -22.28
C SER A 171 3.07 -20.57 -21.25
N ARG A 172 2.27 -21.59 -20.89
CA ARG A 172 2.65 -22.57 -19.85
C ARG A 172 3.94 -23.33 -20.16
N ASP A 173 4.18 -23.60 -21.43
CA ASP A 173 5.40 -24.25 -21.96
C ASP A 173 6.58 -23.28 -22.13
N GLY A 174 6.39 -21.97 -21.88
CA GLY A 174 7.45 -20.98 -21.96
C GLY A 174 7.78 -20.48 -23.37
N THR A 175 7.09 -20.97 -24.41
CA THR A 175 7.52 -20.80 -25.80
C THR A 175 7.04 -19.52 -26.47
N ARG A 176 5.92 -18.93 -26.01
CA ARG A 176 5.32 -17.76 -26.66
C ARG A 176 4.63 -16.82 -25.69
N TRP A 177 4.46 -15.58 -26.14
CA TRP A 177 3.61 -14.60 -25.48
C TRP A 177 2.12 -14.86 -25.79
N ILE A 178 1.27 -14.69 -24.78
CA ILE A 178 -0.18 -14.73 -24.88
C ILE A 178 -0.71 -13.37 -24.47
N SER A 179 -1.21 -12.61 -25.44
CA SER A 179 -1.79 -11.28 -25.21
C SER A 179 -3.21 -11.38 -24.64
N ALA A 180 -3.50 -10.51 -23.67
CA ALA A 180 -4.87 -10.21 -23.27
C ALA A 180 -5.58 -9.36 -24.32
N ARG A 181 -6.90 -9.22 -24.18
CA ARG A 181 -7.68 -8.31 -25.03
C ARG A 181 -7.44 -6.86 -24.58
N PRO A 182 -7.45 -5.85 -25.48
CA PRO A 182 -7.05 -4.48 -25.13
C PRO A 182 -7.72 -3.86 -23.90
N ALA A 183 -9.01 -4.12 -23.70
CA ALA A 183 -9.79 -3.58 -22.59
C ALA A 183 -10.20 -4.64 -21.55
N PHE A 184 -9.65 -5.85 -21.63
CA PHE A 184 -10.07 -6.96 -20.78
C PHE A 184 -8.90 -7.90 -20.47
N LEU A 185 -8.54 -7.95 -19.18
CA LEU A 185 -7.54 -8.88 -18.66
C LEU A 185 -8.18 -10.17 -18.13
N LEU A 186 -8.98 -10.05 -17.06
CA LEU A 186 -9.59 -11.19 -16.36
C LEU A 186 -10.97 -10.79 -15.80
N PRO A 187 -11.90 -11.76 -15.64
CA PRO A 187 -13.23 -11.49 -15.13
C PRO A 187 -13.21 -11.16 -13.63
N VAL A 188 -13.47 -9.89 -13.28
CA VAL A 188 -13.41 -9.37 -11.89
C VAL A 188 -14.31 -10.11 -10.90
N ARG A 189 -15.44 -10.67 -11.35
CA ARG A 189 -16.34 -11.48 -10.49
C ARG A 189 -15.68 -12.79 -10.05
N VAL A 190 -14.91 -13.41 -10.94
CA VAL A 190 -14.16 -14.64 -10.64
C VAL A 190 -13.00 -14.31 -9.71
N LEU A 191 -12.27 -13.22 -9.99
CA LEU A 191 -11.20 -12.72 -9.12
C LEU A 191 -11.73 -12.46 -7.70
N GLY A 192 -12.82 -11.70 -7.56
CA GLY A 192 -13.41 -11.40 -6.25
C GLY A 192 -13.88 -12.65 -5.49
N ALA A 193 -14.41 -13.66 -6.19
CA ALA A 193 -14.84 -14.91 -5.57
C ALA A 193 -13.66 -15.75 -5.06
N LEU A 194 -12.60 -15.91 -5.87
CA LEU A 194 -11.40 -16.65 -5.46
C LEU A 194 -10.63 -15.92 -4.36
N PHE A 195 -10.44 -14.61 -4.51
CA PHE A 195 -9.76 -13.78 -3.51
C PHE A 195 -10.44 -13.89 -2.14
N ARG A 196 -11.76 -13.73 -2.08
CA ARG A 196 -12.54 -13.92 -0.86
C ARG A 196 -12.28 -15.30 -0.24
N ARG A 197 -12.32 -16.37 -1.05
CA ARG A 197 -12.10 -17.74 -0.57
C ARG A 197 -10.70 -17.90 0.02
N LEU A 198 -9.67 -17.52 -0.74
CA LEU A 198 -8.27 -17.67 -0.31
C LEU A 198 -7.99 -16.84 0.95
N PHE A 199 -8.43 -15.58 0.96
CA PHE A 199 -8.22 -14.68 2.08
C PHE A 199 -8.89 -15.20 3.35
N LEU A 200 -10.19 -15.51 3.30
CA LEU A 200 -10.92 -15.97 4.49
C LEU A 200 -10.42 -17.33 5.01
N THR A 201 -9.99 -18.22 4.11
CA THR A 201 -9.41 -19.52 4.49
C THR A 201 -8.12 -19.32 5.28
N ARG A 202 -7.21 -18.49 4.76
CA ARG A 202 -5.91 -18.24 5.40
C ARG A 202 -6.03 -17.36 6.64
N LEU A 203 -6.97 -16.39 6.64
CA LEU A 203 -7.29 -15.58 7.81
C LEU A 203 -7.76 -16.48 8.97
N ARG A 204 -8.64 -17.44 8.69
CA ARG A 204 -9.05 -18.44 9.69
C ARG A 204 -7.88 -19.28 10.18
N ALA A 205 -6.96 -19.66 9.29
CA ALA A 205 -5.77 -20.41 9.68
C ALA A 205 -4.81 -19.59 10.58
N LEU A 206 -4.69 -18.27 10.36
CA LEU A 206 -3.96 -17.38 11.28
C LEU A 206 -4.62 -17.33 12.65
N HIS A 207 -5.95 -17.25 12.69
CA HIS A 207 -6.73 -17.28 13.94
C HIS A 207 -6.56 -18.60 14.69
N ASP A 208 -6.77 -19.74 14.01
CA ASP A 208 -6.68 -21.08 14.59
C ASP A 208 -5.27 -21.38 15.17
N ARG A 209 -4.23 -20.69 14.69
CA ARG A 209 -2.84 -20.76 15.22
C ARG A 209 -2.51 -19.73 16.29
N GLY A 210 -3.47 -18.92 16.74
CA GLY A 210 -3.24 -17.87 17.74
C GLY A 210 -2.35 -16.73 17.26
N GLN A 211 -2.24 -16.51 15.94
CA GLN A 211 -1.36 -15.49 15.34
C GLN A 211 -2.04 -14.13 15.16
N LEU A 212 -3.27 -13.98 15.68
CA LEU A 212 -4.03 -12.74 15.63
C LEU A 212 -4.26 -12.25 17.06
N ALA A 213 -3.98 -10.98 17.29
CA ALA A 213 -4.26 -10.28 18.52
C ALA A 213 -5.51 -9.40 18.36
N PHE A 214 -6.32 -9.35 19.42
CA PHE A 214 -7.52 -8.55 19.47
C PHE A 214 -7.56 -7.75 20.77
N TYR A 215 -8.02 -6.50 20.69
CA TYR A 215 -7.99 -5.55 21.78
C TYR A 215 -9.31 -4.77 21.83
N GLY A 216 -9.60 -4.18 22.99
CA GLY A 216 -10.77 -3.33 23.19
C GLY A 216 -12.09 -4.01 22.80
N SER A 217 -12.89 -3.34 21.98
CA SER A 217 -14.22 -3.80 21.52
C SER A 217 -14.19 -5.04 20.62
N MET A 218 -13.01 -5.49 20.18
CA MET A 218 -12.85 -6.72 19.39
C MET A 218 -12.24 -7.88 20.18
N SER A 219 -12.03 -7.72 21.49
CA SER A 219 -11.40 -8.75 22.34
C SER A 219 -12.12 -10.11 22.28
N ASP A 220 -13.44 -10.11 22.11
CA ASP A 220 -14.26 -11.31 21.93
C ASP A 220 -13.86 -12.12 20.70
N LEU A 221 -13.29 -11.50 19.66
CA LEU A 221 -12.83 -12.18 18.44
C LEU A 221 -11.62 -13.09 18.67
N ALA A 222 -10.97 -13.04 19.84
CA ALA A 222 -10.01 -14.08 20.25
C ALA A 222 -10.70 -15.45 20.31
N GLU A 223 -11.97 -15.48 20.73
CA GLU A 223 -12.77 -16.71 20.76
C GLU A 223 -13.20 -17.13 19.36
N ARG A 224 -12.86 -18.36 19.00
CA ARG A 224 -13.09 -18.91 17.65
C ARG A 224 -14.55 -18.82 17.20
N ARG A 225 -15.49 -19.05 18.12
CA ARG A 225 -16.93 -18.98 17.79
C ARG A 225 -17.36 -17.56 17.45
N ALA A 226 -16.88 -16.56 18.19
CA ALA A 226 -17.15 -15.15 17.93
C ALA A 226 -16.51 -14.71 16.60
N PHE A 227 -15.26 -15.12 16.37
CA PHE A 227 -14.54 -14.86 15.12
C PHE A 227 -15.30 -15.38 13.89
N LEU A 228 -15.77 -16.64 13.93
CA LEU A 228 -16.51 -17.23 12.82
C LEU A 228 -17.88 -16.54 12.60
N ARG A 229 -18.54 -16.10 13.68
CA ARG A 229 -19.78 -15.29 13.57
C ARG A 229 -19.49 -13.95 12.91
N HIS A 230 -18.43 -13.26 13.32
CA HIS A 230 -18.00 -11.98 12.75
C HIS A 230 -17.72 -12.09 11.24
N LEU A 231 -17.10 -13.18 10.79
CA LEU A 231 -16.83 -13.41 9.36
C LEU A 231 -18.02 -13.93 8.55
N SER A 232 -19.11 -14.37 9.19
CA SER A 232 -20.26 -14.97 8.50
C SER A 232 -20.91 -14.03 7.46
N PRO A 233 -21.20 -12.75 7.77
CA PRO A 233 -21.71 -11.81 6.77
C PRO A 233 -20.72 -11.57 5.63
N VAL A 234 -19.42 -11.47 5.97
CA VAL A 234 -18.33 -11.19 5.02
C VAL A 234 -18.17 -12.30 3.97
N ARG A 235 -18.47 -13.56 4.32
CA ARG A 235 -18.47 -14.70 3.39
C ARG A 235 -19.52 -14.57 2.29
N LYS A 236 -20.66 -13.93 2.60
CA LYS A 236 -21.78 -13.77 1.66
C LYS A 236 -21.63 -12.52 0.78
N LYS A 237 -20.88 -11.51 1.25
CA LYS A 237 -20.62 -10.28 0.48
C LYS A 237 -19.85 -10.55 -0.81
N ARG A 238 -20.12 -9.75 -1.84
CA ARG A 238 -19.25 -9.64 -3.02
C ARG A 238 -18.03 -8.81 -2.64
N TRP A 239 -16.85 -9.37 -2.87
CA TRP A 239 -15.60 -8.66 -2.63
C TRP A 239 -15.22 -7.88 -3.88
N VAL A 240 -14.86 -6.61 -3.70
CA VAL A 240 -14.59 -5.70 -4.81
C VAL A 240 -13.18 -5.93 -5.31
N VAL A 241 -13.09 -6.32 -6.58
CA VAL A 241 -11.87 -6.30 -7.37
C VAL A 241 -12.14 -5.43 -8.57
N TYR A 242 -11.23 -4.49 -8.81
CA TYR A 242 -11.28 -3.61 -9.95
C TYR A 242 -10.17 -3.99 -10.94
N ALA A 243 -10.43 -3.95 -12.24
CA ALA A 243 -9.43 -4.15 -13.27
C ALA A 243 -9.78 -3.27 -14.48
N LYS A 244 -8.88 -2.38 -14.89
CA LYS A 244 -9.04 -1.55 -16.08
C LYS A 244 -7.71 -1.34 -16.80
N PRO A 245 -7.71 -1.02 -18.10
CA PRO A 245 -6.54 -0.38 -18.72
C PRO A 245 -6.25 0.96 -18.04
N PRO A 246 -4.98 1.35 -17.89
CA PRO A 246 -4.62 2.64 -17.32
C PRO A 246 -5.04 3.78 -18.25
N PHE A 247 -5.52 4.90 -17.67
CA PHE A 247 -6.03 6.04 -18.45
C PHE A 247 -4.96 6.75 -19.28
N ALA A 248 -3.72 6.78 -18.81
CA ALA A 248 -2.61 7.54 -19.41
C ALA A 248 -1.34 6.68 -19.53
N GLY A 249 -1.51 5.38 -19.78
CA GLY A 249 -0.39 4.44 -19.89
C GLY A 249 0.13 3.88 -18.55
N PRO A 250 0.99 2.85 -18.61
CA PRO A 250 1.56 2.20 -17.43
C PRO A 250 2.44 3.13 -16.57
N GLU A 251 3.15 4.07 -17.17
CA GLU A 251 4.01 5.05 -16.51
C GLU A 251 3.20 5.92 -15.55
N ALA A 252 2.01 6.38 -15.95
CA ALA A 252 1.11 7.14 -15.09
C ALA A 252 0.66 6.35 -13.85
N VAL A 253 0.45 5.04 -14.00
CA VAL A 253 0.14 4.15 -12.86
C VAL A 253 1.36 3.98 -11.99
N LEU A 254 2.54 3.72 -12.55
CA LEU A 254 3.78 3.61 -11.77
C LEU A 254 4.08 4.90 -11.00
N ALA A 255 3.93 6.07 -11.62
CA ALA A 255 4.09 7.36 -10.97
C ALA A 255 3.07 7.57 -9.84
N TYR A 256 1.82 7.10 -10.03
CA TYR A 256 0.85 7.04 -8.95
C TYR A 256 1.30 6.13 -7.80
N LEU A 257 1.74 4.90 -8.10
CA LEU A 257 2.18 3.93 -7.10
C LEU A 257 3.44 4.36 -6.36
N ALA A 258 4.40 4.98 -7.04
CA ALA A 258 5.66 5.46 -6.47
C ALA A 258 5.44 6.44 -5.32
N ARG A 259 4.34 7.20 -5.35
CA ARG A 259 3.96 8.11 -4.26
C ARG A 259 3.65 7.38 -2.95
N TYR A 260 3.35 6.09 -2.98
CA TYR A 260 2.94 5.30 -1.81
C TYR A 260 3.92 4.18 -1.46
N THR A 261 4.96 3.93 -2.25
CA THR A 261 5.96 2.90 -1.95
C THR A 261 6.86 3.29 -0.79
N HIS A 262 7.27 4.56 -0.74
CA HIS A 262 8.21 5.08 0.27
C HIS A 262 7.61 6.16 1.18
N ARG A 263 6.35 6.54 0.95
CA ARG A 263 5.60 7.49 1.78
C ARG A 263 4.30 6.89 2.28
N VAL A 264 3.59 7.63 3.12
CA VAL A 264 2.23 7.31 3.58
C VAL A 264 1.24 8.35 3.03
N ALA A 265 -0.03 8.26 3.39
CA ALA A 265 -1.10 9.14 2.88
C ALA A 265 -1.04 10.60 3.38
N ILE A 266 0.12 11.07 3.85
CA ILE A 266 0.35 12.44 4.32
C ILE A 266 1.36 13.10 3.38
N SER A 267 0.98 14.24 2.80
CA SER A 267 1.85 15.12 2.00
C SER A 267 1.77 16.55 2.50
N ASN A 268 2.76 17.37 2.13
CA ASN A 268 2.67 18.83 2.25
C ASN A 268 1.90 19.41 1.06
#